data_AF-A0A1C4Y4F8-F1
#
_entry.id   AF-A0A1C4Y4F8-F1
#
_cell.length_a   1.000
_cell.length_b   1.000
_cell.length_c   1.000
_cell.angle_alpha   90.00
_cell.angle_beta   90.00
_cell.angle_gamma   90.00
#
_symmetry.space_group_name_H-M   'P 1'
#
loop_
_entity.id
_entity.type
_entity.pdbx_description
1 polymer ?
#
loop_
_entity_poly.entity_id
_entity_poly.type
_entity_poly.pdbx_seq_one_letter_code
_entity_poly.pdbx_strand_id
1 'polypeptide(L)'
;MSVSPASSRAGWHTSQPAVPGRPPGGQRRPASTPAPVLTVTLNIPLAGEESLTPAARRLLDAARELLERGDAVISTGAAPAERRPDPVPAGRAPGRPLAPTIPTLHILAASRSVLRDGEPLPLTRLEFDLLLHLVAHPRRVFTRLQLLNAVWGYEHAGVRTVDVHVRRLRGKVGVDVPLVTTVYGVGYRLADDARVTIDRTG
;
A
#
# COMPACT_ATOMS: atom_id res chain seq x y z
N MET A 1 -52.55 -52.86 7.31
CA MET A 1 -52.61 -53.42 8.67
C MET A 1 -51.53 -54.49 8.76
N SER A 2 -50.65 -54.38 9.78
CA SER A 2 -49.98 -55.45 10.55
C SER A 2 -49.39 -56.67 9.79
N VAL A 3 -48.23 -57.25 10.11
CA VAL A 3 -47.12 -57.06 11.05
C VAL A 3 -46.13 -58.19 10.69
N SER A 4 -44.82 -57.91 10.71
CA SER A 4 -43.72 -58.82 11.15
C SER A 4 -43.58 -60.23 10.48
N PRO A 5 -42.56 -61.07 10.79
CA PRO A 5 -41.36 -60.87 11.61
C PRO A 5 -40.02 -61.28 10.95
N ALA A 6 -38.96 -61.10 11.74
CA ALA A 6 -37.60 -61.59 11.58
C ALA A 6 -37.50 -63.12 11.34
N SER A 7 -36.40 -63.59 10.73
CA SER A 7 -35.27 -64.20 11.48
C SER A 7 -34.24 -64.90 10.58
N SER A 8 -32.98 -64.82 11.01
CA SER A 8 -31.94 -65.87 11.01
C SER A 8 -31.39 -66.46 9.70
N ARG A 9 -30.06 -66.33 9.52
CA ARG A 9 -29.03 -67.39 9.71
C ARG A 9 -27.67 -66.87 9.21
N ALA A 10 -26.61 -66.99 10.02
CA ALA A 10 -25.52 -67.97 9.89
C ALA A 10 -24.93 -68.03 8.47
N GLY A 11 -23.64 -67.86 8.22
CA GLY A 11 -22.45 -67.75 9.03
C GLY A 11 -21.25 -67.76 8.07
N TRP A 12 -20.05 -67.50 8.59
CA TRP A 12 -18.80 -68.22 8.33
C TRP A 12 -17.62 -67.34 8.70
N HIS A 13 -16.75 -67.90 9.53
CA HIS A 13 -15.43 -67.41 9.85
C HIS A 13 -14.50 -67.63 8.65
N THR A 14 -13.61 -66.69 8.38
CA THR A 14 -12.21 -67.01 8.07
C THR A 14 -11.34 -65.84 8.54
N SER A 15 -10.45 -66.16 9.48
CA SER A 15 -9.42 -65.28 10.02
C SER A 15 -8.31 -65.04 9.00
N GLN A 16 -7.78 -63.82 8.90
CA GLN A 16 -6.42 -63.56 8.42
C GLN A 16 -5.77 -62.38 9.18
N PRO A 17 -4.43 -62.34 9.26
CA PRO A 17 -3.71 -61.91 10.45
C PRO A 17 -3.30 -60.43 10.48
N ALA A 18 -2.85 -60.03 11.67
CA ALA A 18 -2.47 -58.68 12.05
C ALA A 18 -1.26 -58.13 11.30
N VAL A 19 -1.36 -56.86 10.88
CA VAL A 19 -0.21 -55.98 10.58
C VAL A 19 -0.15 -54.89 11.65
N PRO A 20 1.00 -54.69 12.33
CA PRO A 20 1.09 -53.71 13.41
C PRO A 20 1.48 -52.32 12.88
N GLY A 21 0.89 -51.28 13.50
CA GLY A 21 1.52 -49.97 13.62
C GLY A 21 0.80 -48.79 12.97
N ARG A 22 -0.18 -48.21 13.68
CA ARG A 22 -0.47 -46.77 13.58
C ARG A 22 -0.75 -46.22 14.98
N PRO A 23 0.04 -45.26 15.50
CA PRO A 23 -0.22 -44.68 16.81
C PRO A 23 -1.52 -43.83 16.81
N PRO A 24 -2.17 -43.69 17.98
CA PRO A 24 -3.53 -43.19 18.09
C PRO A 24 -3.66 -41.69 17.80
N GLY A 25 -4.84 -41.33 17.27
CA GLY A 25 -5.19 -39.98 16.87
C GLY A 25 -5.09 -38.97 18.01
N GLY A 26 -4.32 -37.91 17.77
CA GLY A 26 -4.39 -36.68 18.54
C GLY A 26 -5.76 -36.03 18.35
N GLN A 27 -6.43 -35.78 19.48
CA GLN A 27 -7.69 -35.04 19.55
C GLN A 27 -7.60 -33.74 18.77
N ARG A 28 -8.51 -33.57 17.80
CA ARG A 28 -8.77 -32.26 17.17
C ARG A 28 -9.25 -31.31 18.26
N ARG A 29 -8.37 -30.38 18.66
CA ARG A 29 -8.80 -29.16 19.36
C ARG A 29 -9.83 -28.44 18.47
N PRO A 30 -10.95 -27.96 19.01
CA PRO A 30 -11.87 -27.12 18.24
C PRO A 30 -11.09 -25.88 17.78
N ALA A 31 -11.17 -25.58 16.48
CA ALA A 31 -10.62 -24.36 15.94
C ALA A 31 -11.38 -23.19 16.58
N SER A 32 -10.72 -22.43 17.46
CA SER A 32 -11.21 -21.16 17.93
C SER A 32 -11.33 -20.24 16.71
N THR A 33 -12.54 -19.97 16.22
CA THR A 33 -12.75 -18.94 15.21
C THR A 33 -12.32 -17.61 15.86
N PRO A 34 -11.26 -16.93 15.37
CA PRO A 34 -10.93 -15.62 15.90
C PRO A 34 -12.12 -14.68 15.61
N ALA A 35 -12.55 -13.94 16.62
CA ALA A 35 -13.55 -12.89 16.43
C ALA A 35 -13.06 -11.92 15.34
N PRO A 36 -13.93 -11.40 14.47
CA PRO A 36 -13.52 -10.49 13.42
C PRO A 36 -12.91 -9.22 14.04
N VAL A 37 -11.62 -9.00 13.82
CA VAL A 37 -10.91 -7.80 14.27
C VAL A 37 -10.85 -6.82 13.10
N LEU A 38 -11.35 -5.60 13.29
CA LEU A 38 -11.25 -4.51 12.32
C LEU A 38 -10.06 -3.61 12.68
N THR A 39 -9.04 -3.57 11.83
CA THR A 39 -7.89 -2.66 11.99
C THR A 39 -8.04 -1.45 11.06
N VAL A 40 -8.08 -0.25 11.63
CA VAL A 40 -8.23 1.02 10.89
C VAL A 40 -7.01 1.91 11.16
N THR A 41 -6.23 2.23 10.13
CA THR A 41 -5.07 3.14 10.22
C THR A 41 -5.41 4.48 9.58
N LEU A 42 -5.37 5.56 10.36
CA LEU A 42 -5.71 6.92 9.93
C LEU A 42 -4.53 7.87 10.20
N ASN A 43 -4.19 8.73 9.23
CA ASN A 43 -3.18 9.76 9.41
C ASN A 43 -3.87 11.12 9.57
N ILE A 44 -3.93 11.61 10.81
CA ILE A 44 -4.57 12.87 11.17
C ILE A 44 -3.46 13.85 11.59
N PRO A 45 -3.23 14.95 10.85
CA PRO A 45 -2.22 15.92 11.22
C PRO A 45 -2.65 16.65 12.51
N LEU A 46 -1.85 16.51 13.56
CA LEU A 46 -2.09 17.14 14.87
C LEU A 46 -1.57 18.58 14.96
N ALA A 47 -1.02 19.13 13.87
CA ALA A 47 -0.43 20.46 13.83
C ALA A 47 -1.48 21.54 13.52
N GLY A 48 -1.90 22.28 14.55
CA GLY A 48 -2.72 23.49 14.44
C GLY A 48 -4.10 23.34 15.09
N GLU A 49 -4.35 24.12 16.14
CA GLU A 49 -5.55 24.09 16.99
C GLU A 49 -6.89 24.33 16.22
N GLU A 50 -6.85 24.77 14.96
CA GLU A 50 -8.05 25.07 14.16
C GLU A 50 -8.33 24.11 12.97
N SER A 51 -7.53 23.07 12.73
CA SER A 51 -7.63 22.28 11.46
C SER A 51 -8.32 20.90 11.56
N LEU A 52 -8.77 20.46 12.73
CA LEU A 52 -9.49 19.18 12.84
C LEU A 52 -10.90 19.29 12.26
N THR A 53 -11.14 18.61 11.14
CA THR A 53 -12.48 18.51 10.53
C THR A 53 -13.49 17.93 11.54
N PRO A 54 -14.79 18.29 11.46
CA PRO A 54 -15.82 17.73 12.34
C PRO A 54 -15.88 16.20 12.31
N ALA A 55 -15.58 15.59 11.16
CA ALA A 55 -15.52 14.14 11.00
C ALA A 55 -14.33 13.53 11.77
N ALA A 56 -13.14 14.15 11.72
CA ALA A 56 -11.98 13.69 12.49
C ALA A 56 -12.23 13.77 14.01
N ARG A 57 -12.91 14.83 14.47
CA ARG A 57 -13.30 14.97 15.89
C ARG A 57 -14.24 13.85 16.33
N ARG A 58 -15.30 13.60 15.55
CA ARG A 58 -16.24 12.48 15.83
C ARG A 58 -15.55 11.12 15.87
N LEU A 59 -14.57 10.89 14.98
CA LEU A 59 -13.79 9.65 14.99
C LEU A 59 -12.89 9.52 16.23
N LEU A 60 -12.25 10.61 16.66
CA LEU A 60 -11.46 10.61 17.89
C LEU A 60 -12.33 10.36 19.12
N ASP A 61 -13.52 10.95 19.18
CA ASP A 61 -14.46 10.75 20.28
C ASP A 61 -14.98 9.31 20.33
N ALA A 62 -15.37 8.74 19.18
CA ALA A 62 -15.75 7.33 19.09
C ALA A 62 -14.59 6.38 19.47
N ALA A 63 -13.35 6.71 19.07
CA ALA A 63 -12.19 5.91 19.43
C ALA A 63 -11.90 5.96 20.95
N ARG A 64 -12.12 7.11 21.61
CA ARG A 64 -12.04 7.25 23.07
C ARG A 64 -13.11 6.43 23.78
N GLU A 65 -14.35 6.48 23.32
CA GLU A 65 -15.45 5.71 23.91
C GLU A 65 -15.19 4.20 23.85
N LEU A 66 -14.58 3.70 22.77
CA LEU A 66 -14.18 2.30 22.66
C LEU A 66 -12.99 1.92 23.56
N LEU A 67 -12.05 2.85 23.77
CA LEU A 67 -10.96 2.68 24.75
C LEU A 67 -11.50 2.55 26.17
N GLU A 68 -12.47 3.40 26.55
CA GLU A 68 -13.07 3.40 27.89
C GLU A 68 -13.82 2.10 28.19
N ARG A 69 -14.43 1.48 27.18
CA ARG A 69 -15.08 0.18 27.30
C ARG A 69 -14.11 -1.01 27.29
N GLY A 70 -12.85 -0.79 26.92
CA GLY A 70 -11.84 -1.84 26.77
C GLY A 70 -11.95 -2.66 25.49
N ASP A 71 -12.78 -2.21 24.54
CA ASP A 71 -13.07 -2.91 23.28
C ASP A 71 -12.11 -2.55 22.14
N ALA A 72 -11.23 -1.56 22.37
CA ALA A 72 -10.23 -1.12 21.41
C ALA A 72 -8.87 -0.89 22.08
N VAL A 73 -7.82 -0.99 21.27
CA VAL A 73 -6.46 -0.58 21.64
C VAL A 73 -6.02 0.46 20.61
N ILE A 74 -5.71 1.67 21.08
CA ILE A 74 -5.16 2.72 20.21
C ILE A 74 -3.65 2.68 20.31
N SER A 75 -2.99 2.48 19.17
CA SER A 75 -1.56 2.66 19.03
C SER A 75 -1.29 3.99 18.32
N THR A 76 -0.93 5.02 19.09
CA THR A 76 -0.37 6.25 18.53
C THR A 76 1.11 6.00 18.22
N GLY A 77 1.44 5.70 16.97
CA GLY A 77 2.81 5.72 16.49
C GLY A 77 3.13 7.06 15.84
N ALA A 78 4.32 7.62 16.10
CA ALA A 78 4.97 8.34 15.01
C ALA A 78 5.00 7.37 13.82
N ALA A 79 4.60 7.81 12.62
CA ALA A 79 4.48 6.96 11.45
C ALA A 79 5.60 5.90 11.42
N PRO A 80 5.27 4.60 11.32
CA PRO A 80 6.25 3.55 11.53
C PRO A 80 7.41 3.76 10.56
N ALA A 81 8.60 3.95 11.13
CA ALA A 81 9.86 3.91 10.40
C ALA A 81 9.92 2.56 9.69
N GLU A 82 9.83 2.58 8.37
CA GLU A 82 9.98 1.40 7.52
C GLU A 82 11.34 0.75 7.82
N ARG A 83 11.33 -0.59 7.87
CA ARG A 83 12.48 -1.44 8.22
C ARG A 83 13.75 -0.98 7.53
N ARG A 84 14.73 -0.63 8.35
CA ARG A 84 16.14 -0.45 8.01
C ARG A 84 16.71 -1.81 7.55
N PRO A 85 17.16 -2.00 6.29
CA PRO A 85 18.15 -3.03 6.02
C PRO A 85 19.51 -2.58 6.60
N ASP A 86 20.27 -3.53 7.12
CA ASP A 86 21.54 -3.32 7.81
C ASP A 86 22.55 -2.48 7.00
N PRO A 87 23.43 -1.70 7.66
CA PRO A 87 24.38 -0.83 6.99
C PRO A 87 25.49 -1.64 6.32
N VAL A 88 25.63 -1.52 5.00
CA VAL A 88 26.86 -1.88 4.29
C VAL A 88 27.91 -0.79 4.57
N PRO A 89 29.13 -1.12 5.01
CA PRO A 89 30.12 -0.10 5.33
C PRO A 89 30.78 0.38 4.04
N ALA A 90 30.59 1.65 3.70
CA ALA A 90 31.44 2.37 2.76
C ALA A 90 31.85 3.70 3.39
N GLY A 91 33.02 3.71 4.02
CA GLY A 91 33.62 4.94 4.51
C GLY A 91 34.19 5.76 3.35
N ARG A 92 33.93 7.08 3.35
CA ARG A 92 34.95 8.11 3.08
C ARG A 92 34.47 9.52 3.49
N ALA A 93 35.24 10.13 4.39
CA ALA A 93 35.49 11.55 4.70
C ALA A 93 34.36 12.62 4.64
N PRO A 94 34.21 13.49 5.67
CA PRO A 94 33.36 14.67 5.60
C PRO A 94 34.08 15.79 4.84
N GLY A 95 33.59 16.13 3.64
CA GLY A 95 34.15 17.19 2.80
C GLY A 95 33.09 18.18 2.32
N ARG A 96 33.05 19.35 2.99
CA ARG A 96 32.38 20.62 2.61
C ARG A 96 30.83 20.63 2.68
N PRO A 97 30.21 21.71 3.19
CA PRO A 97 28.76 21.88 3.04
C PRO A 97 28.44 22.05 1.56
N LEU A 98 27.92 20.98 0.92
CA LEU A 98 27.31 21.07 -0.40
C LEU A 98 26.05 21.92 -0.27
N ALA A 99 25.85 22.86 -1.18
CA ALA A 99 24.54 23.47 -1.40
C ALA A 99 23.47 22.37 -1.55
N PRO A 100 22.21 22.58 -1.11
CA PRO A 100 21.18 21.57 -1.22
C PRO A 100 21.06 21.14 -2.69
N THR A 101 21.50 19.92 -2.98
CA THR A 101 21.45 19.35 -4.32
C THR A 101 20.03 18.85 -4.52
N ILE A 102 19.34 19.39 -5.53
CA ILE A 102 18.00 18.88 -5.90
C ILE A 102 18.17 17.41 -6.31
N PRO A 103 17.43 16.47 -5.68
CA PRO A 103 17.50 15.05 -6.01
C PRO A 103 17.23 14.79 -7.49
N THR A 104 17.84 13.76 -8.05
CA THR A 104 17.62 13.32 -9.42
C THR A 104 16.80 12.04 -9.45
N LEU A 105 15.76 12.01 -10.29
CA LEU A 105 14.99 10.80 -10.56
C LEU A 105 15.49 10.10 -11.83
N HIS A 106 15.70 8.80 -11.73
CA HIS A 106 16.05 7.93 -12.85
C HIS A 106 14.88 6.98 -13.11
N ILE A 107 14.24 7.10 -14.26
CA ILE A 107 13.11 6.26 -14.66
C ILE A 107 13.63 5.13 -15.54
N LEU A 108 13.49 3.89 -15.06
CA LEU A 108 13.79 2.69 -15.82
C LEU A 108 12.50 2.24 -16.51
N ALA A 109 12.30 2.66 -17.76
CA ALA A 109 11.02 2.50 -18.45
C ALA A 109 10.66 1.03 -18.71
N ALA A 110 11.65 0.21 -19.09
CA ALA A 110 11.46 -1.21 -19.40
C ALA A 110 11.00 -2.03 -18.18
N SER A 111 11.63 -1.80 -17.02
CA SER A 111 11.31 -2.47 -15.76
C SER A 111 10.24 -1.76 -14.92
N ARG A 112 9.70 -0.64 -15.43
CA ARG A 112 8.71 0.21 -14.74
C ARG A 112 9.11 0.60 -13.32
N SER A 113 10.39 0.93 -13.14
CA SER A 113 10.98 1.26 -11.85
C SER A 113 11.51 2.68 -11.85
N VAL A 114 11.57 3.30 -10.67
CA VAL A 114 12.13 4.65 -10.49
C VAL A 114 13.16 4.60 -9.39
N LEU A 115 14.30 5.23 -9.60
CA LEU A 115 15.32 5.46 -8.58
C LEU A 115 15.35 6.96 -8.24
N ARG A 116 15.49 7.29 -6.97
CA ARG A 116 15.79 8.64 -6.48
C ARG A 116 17.19 8.62 -5.91
N ASP A 117 18.10 9.40 -6.51
CA ASP A 117 19.52 9.44 -6.12
C ASP A 117 20.15 8.03 -6.00
N GLY A 118 19.72 7.10 -6.86
CA GLY A 118 20.20 5.70 -6.88
C GLY A 118 19.37 4.72 -6.04
N GLU A 119 18.52 5.19 -5.14
CA GLU A 119 17.69 4.33 -4.29
C GLU A 119 16.32 4.02 -4.92
N PRO A 120 15.81 2.77 -4.84
CA PRO A 120 14.49 2.43 -5.38
C PRO A 120 13.36 3.23 -4.73
N LEU A 121 12.56 3.89 -5.57
CA LEU A 121 11.36 4.61 -5.17
C LEU A 121 10.11 3.79 -5.56
N PRO A 122 9.41 3.14 -4.59
CA PRO A 122 8.27 2.28 -4.88
C PRO A 122 7.03 3.10 -5.29
N LEU A 123 6.74 3.12 -6.59
CA LEU A 123 5.52 3.69 -7.15
C LEU A 123 4.50 2.61 -7.47
N THR A 124 3.22 2.93 -7.30
CA THR A 124 2.14 2.09 -7.84
C THR A 124 2.14 2.19 -9.36
N ARG A 125 1.46 1.24 -10.03
CA ARG A 125 1.31 1.24 -11.49
C ARG A 125 0.86 2.61 -12.03
N LEU A 126 -0.20 3.18 -11.45
CA LEU A 126 -0.80 4.43 -11.92
C LEU A 126 0.05 5.66 -11.59
N GLU A 127 0.74 5.68 -10.46
CA GLU A 127 1.70 6.75 -10.14
C GLU A 127 2.88 6.76 -11.11
N PHE A 128 3.38 5.57 -11.45
CA PHE A 128 4.42 5.41 -12.46
C PHE A 128 3.94 5.88 -13.83
N ASP A 129 2.76 5.42 -14.28
CA ASP A 129 2.21 5.79 -15.59
C ASP A 129 1.96 7.30 -15.69
N LEU A 130 1.44 7.92 -14.63
CA LEU A 130 1.26 9.37 -14.54
C LEU A 130 2.61 10.10 -14.65
N LEU A 131 3.61 9.66 -13.88
CA LEU A 131 4.95 10.24 -13.92
C LEU A 131 5.55 10.12 -15.33
N LEU A 132 5.55 8.91 -15.89
CA LEU A 132 6.09 8.64 -17.21
C LEU A 132 5.40 9.49 -18.28
N HIS A 133 4.07 9.65 -18.21
CA HIS A 133 3.33 10.47 -19.15
C HIS A 133 3.73 11.95 -19.10
N LEU A 134 3.91 12.51 -17.90
CA LEU A 134 4.36 13.89 -17.71
C LEU A 134 5.81 14.08 -18.19
N VAL A 135 6.70 13.14 -17.89
CA VAL A 135 8.13 13.22 -18.26
C VAL A 135 8.34 13.02 -19.75
N ALA A 136 7.52 12.19 -20.41
CA ALA A 136 7.55 12.03 -21.86
C ALA A 136 7.15 13.30 -22.62
N HIS A 137 6.46 14.24 -21.97
CA HIS A 137 5.97 15.48 -22.58
C HIS A 137 6.37 16.71 -21.74
N PRO A 138 7.68 17.00 -21.63
CA PRO A 138 8.16 18.10 -20.81
C PRO A 138 7.59 19.44 -21.30
N ARG A 139 7.37 20.38 -20.37
CA ARG A 139 6.78 21.71 -20.63
C ARG A 139 5.35 21.73 -21.17
N ARG A 140 4.67 20.57 -21.27
CA ARG A 140 3.27 20.50 -21.66
C ARG A 140 2.35 20.51 -20.44
N VAL A 141 1.28 21.30 -20.51
CA VAL A 141 0.19 21.29 -19.52
C VAL A 141 -0.88 20.31 -19.96
N PHE A 142 -1.30 19.43 -19.05
CA PHE A 142 -2.39 18.51 -19.25
C PHE A 142 -3.55 18.85 -18.32
N THR A 143 -4.77 18.84 -18.87
CA THR A 143 -5.97 18.94 -18.06
C THR A 143 -6.19 17.65 -17.26
N ARG A 144 -6.98 17.73 -16.19
CA ARG A 144 -7.36 16.53 -15.41
C ARG A 144 -8.00 15.46 -16.28
N LEU A 145 -8.87 15.86 -17.21
CA LEU A 145 -9.54 14.94 -18.12
C LEU A 145 -8.56 14.29 -19.10
N GLN A 146 -7.57 15.04 -19.60
CA GLN A 146 -6.52 14.49 -20.47
C GLN A 146 -5.67 13.44 -19.72
N LEU A 147 -5.24 13.73 -18.49
CA LEU A 147 -4.47 12.78 -17.68
C LEU A 147 -5.30 11.56 -17.29
N LEU A 148 -6.57 11.76 -16.96
CA LEU A 148 -7.51 10.69 -16.67
C LEU A 148 -7.58 9.72 -17.86
N ASN A 149 -7.86 10.24 -19.05
CA ASN A 149 -7.97 9.42 -20.26
C ASN A 149 -6.64 8.74 -20.63
N ALA A 150 -5.51 9.43 -20.47
CA ALA A 150 -4.20 8.91 -20.87
C ALA A 150 -3.67 7.81 -19.95
N VAL A 151 -3.97 7.87 -18.64
CA VAL A 151 -3.36 6.98 -17.62
C VAL A 151 -4.36 5.94 -17.09
N TRP A 152 -5.63 6.33 -16.89
CA TRP A 152 -6.68 5.43 -16.42
C TRP A 152 -7.52 4.82 -17.54
N GLY A 153 -7.58 5.48 -18.70
CA GLY A 153 -8.49 5.08 -19.78
C GLY A 153 -9.95 5.45 -19.49
N TYR A 154 -10.88 4.80 -20.19
CA TYR A 154 -12.34 5.02 -20.05
C TYR A 154 -12.96 4.36 -18.81
N GLU A 155 -12.13 3.85 -17.89
CA GLU A 155 -12.61 3.30 -16.62
C GLU A 155 -13.27 4.38 -15.77
N HIS A 156 -14.21 3.99 -14.89
CA HIS A 156 -15.11 4.84 -14.10
C HIS A 156 -14.43 5.77 -13.07
N ALA A 157 -13.14 6.07 -13.23
CA ALA A 157 -12.41 7.01 -12.41
C ALA A 157 -12.88 8.45 -12.70
N GLY A 158 -13.16 9.21 -11.64
CA GLY A 158 -13.45 10.64 -11.76
C GLY A 158 -12.17 11.50 -11.79
N VAL A 159 -12.29 12.75 -12.24
CA VAL A 159 -11.17 13.71 -12.28
C VAL A 159 -10.47 13.94 -10.92
N ARG A 160 -11.17 13.69 -9.81
CA ARG A 160 -10.61 13.75 -8.44
C ARG A 160 -9.55 12.67 -8.19
N THR A 161 -9.62 11.55 -8.91
CA THR A 161 -8.62 10.47 -8.82
C THR A 161 -7.24 10.95 -9.25
N VAL A 162 -7.18 11.82 -10.28
CA VAL A 162 -5.91 12.42 -10.74
C VAL A 162 -5.27 13.23 -9.62
N ASP A 163 -6.04 14.08 -8.95
CA ASP A 163 -5.55 14.93 -7.86
C ASP A 163 -4.96 14.10 -6.70
N VAL A 164 -5.63 12.99 -6.35
CA VAL A 164 -5.16 12.05 -5.31
C VAL A 164 -3.83 11.41 -5.71
N HIS A 165 -3.68 10.98 -6.96
CA HIS A 165 -2.44 10.35 -7.41
C HIS A 165 -1.30 11.36 -7.57
N VAL A 166 -1.58 12.59 -8.00
CA VAL A 166 -0.57 13.68 -7.97
C VAL A 166 -0.11 13.94 -6.53
N ARG A 167 -1.04 14.00 -5.57
CA ARG A 167 -0.71 14.20 -4.16
C ARG A 167 0.15 13.05 -3.62
N ARG A 168 -0.21 11.80 -3.91
CA ARG A 168 0.57 10.62 -3.48
C ARG A 168 1.95 10.59 -4.12
N LEU A 169 2.03 10.87 -5.42
CA LEU A 169 3.29 10.94 -6.15
C LEU A 169 4.23 11.99 -5.52
N ARG A 170 3.75 13.21 -5.26
CA ARG A 170 4.52 14.25 -4.55
C ARG A 170 4.94 13.80 -3.15
N GLY A 171 4.05 13.14 -2.41
CA GLY A 171 4.35 12.63 -1.07
C GLY A 171 5.45 11.56 -1.06
N LYS A 172 5.45 10.67 -2.05
CA LYS A 172 6.48 9.63 -2.20
C LYS A 172 7.82 10.19 -2.65
N VAL A 173 7.78 11.10 -3.62
CA VAL A 173 9.00 11.67 -4.21
C VAL A 173 9.71 12.60 -3.21
N GLY A 174 8.95 13.35 -2.42
CA GLY A 174 9.47 14.33 -1.47
C GLY A 174 9.18 15.76 -1.91
N VAL A 175 9.09 16.66 -0.93
CA VAL A 175 8.80 18.10 -1.14
C VAL A 175 10.00 18.87 -1.70
N ASP A 176 11.19 18.31 -1.53
CA ASP A 176 12.47 18.82 -2.02
C ASP A 176 12.69 18.56 -3.52
N VAL A 177 11.83 17.74 -4.13
CA VAL A 177 11.80 17.52 -5.58
C VAL A 177 10.52 18.14 -6.14
N PRO A 178 10.62 19.30 -6.79
CA PRO A 178 9.48 19.92 -7.47
C PRO A 178 9.17 19.12 -8.73
N LEU A 179 8.50 17.96 -8.61
CA LEU A 179 8.31 17.07 -9.76
C LEU A 179 7.16 17.50 -10.66
N VAL A 180 6.05 17.90 -10.05
CA VAL A 180 4.79 18.24 -10.75
C VAL A 180 4.35 19.63 -10.32
N THR A 181 4.10 20.52 -11.28
CA THR A 181 3.55 21.86 -11.04
C THR A 181 2.05 21.88 -11.30
N THR A 182 1.30 22.55 -10.43
CA THR A 182 -0.13 22.81 -10.65
C THR A 182 -0.27 24.10 -11.47
N VAL A 183 -0.93 24.04 -12.62
CA VAL A 183 -1.37 25.22 -13.37
C VAL A 183 -2.81 25.48 -12.98
N TYR A 184 -3.03 26.48 -12.12
CA TYR A 184 -4.33 26.82 -11.57
C TYR A 184 -5.37 27.02 -12.68
N GLY A 185 -6.57 26.45 -12.49
CA GLY A 185 -7.65 26.48 -13.49
C GLY A 185 -7.46 25.55 -14.69
N VAL A 186 -6.27 24.97 -14.92
CA VAL A 186 -5.99 24.15 -16.11
C VAL A 186 -5.72 22.69 -15.74
N GLY A 187 -4.69 22.42 -14.93
CA GLY A 187 -4.28 21.06 -14.62
C GLY A 187 -2.84 20.94 -14.13
N TYR A 188 -2.09 19.98 -14.69
CA TYR A 188 -0.78 19.59 -14.21
C TYR A 188 0.25 19.53 -15.34
N ARG A 189 1.50 19.78 -14.99
CA ARG A 189 2.65 19.64 -15.88
C ARG A 189 3.86 19.14 -15.09
N LEU A 190 4.85 18.60 -15.79
CA LEU A 190 6.20 18.45 -15.23
C LEU A 190 6.74 19.83 -14.85
N ALA A 191 7.36 19.95 -13.68
CA ALA A 191 8.01 21.21 -13.29
C ALA A 191 9.25 21.46 -14.15
N ASP A 192 9.62 22.74 -14.30
CA ASP A 192 10.75 23.13 -15.16
C ASP A 192 12.11 22.79 -14.54
N ASP A 193 12.16 22.70 -13.22
CA ASP A 193 13.33 22.37 -12.40
C ASP A 193 13.39 20.89 -12.00
N ALA A 194 12.44 20.08 -12.47
CA ALA A 194 12.44 18.64 -12.24
C ALA A 194 13.65 17.96 -12.91
N ARG A 195 14.55 17.39 -12.11
CA ARG A 195 15.69 16.62 -12.60
C ARG A 195 15.29 15.16 -12.80
N VAL A 196 14.93 14.82 -14.03
CA VAL A 196 14.50 13.46 -14.41
C VAL A 196 15.27 12.96 -15.61
N THR A 197 15.74 11.72 -15.54
CA THR A 197 16.33 10.98 -16.67
C THR A 197 15.49 9.75 -16.96
N ILE A 198 15.39 9.35 -18.23
CA ILE A 198 14.69 8.13 -18.64
C ILE A 198 15.71 7.20 -19.29
N ASP A 199 15.87 6.02 -18.71
CA ASP A 199 16.52 4.90 -19.37
C ASP A 199 15.47 4.05 -20.08
N ARG A 200 15.62 3.95 -21.41
CA ARG A 200 14.75 3.14 -22.27
C ARG A 200 15.44 1.85 -22.73
N THR A 201 16.69 1.66 -22.33
CA THR A 201 17.50 0.52 -22.76
C THR A 201 17.09 -0.70 -21.95
N GLY A 202 16.75 -1.78 -22.66
CA GLY A 202 16.48 -3.10 -22.11
C GLY A 202 17.58 -4.06 -22.53
#